data_AF-A0A950BUJ7-F1
#
_entry.id   AF-A0A950BUJ7-F1
#
_cell.length_a   1.000
_cell.length_b   1.000
_cell.length_c   1.000
_cell.angle_alpha   90.00
_cell.angle_beta   90.00
_cell.angle_gamma   90.00
#
_symmetry.space_group_name_H-M   'P 1'
#
loop_
_entity.id
_entity.type
_entity.pdbx_description
1 polymer ?
#
loop_
_entity_poly.entity_id
_entity_poly.type
_entity_poly.pdbx_seq_one_letter_code
_entity_poly.pdbx_strand_id
1 'polypeptide(L)'
;MSPSPVLQTQSLTQGQTQVMPGSETGPLLFQDYKLNPKAWDELFAAPGQGHDYCKELLDRLGGLNVREFLQRRTSADLAFINNGITFSVYSDRRGTEKIFPFDLIPRPVAGNEWDRLEAGLIQRIRALNIFLHDVYHDQRILKEGVIPAKLVLESKA
;
A
#
# COMPACT_ATOMS: atom_id res chain seq x y z
N MET A 1 -73.30 18.66 1.48
CA MET A 1 -72.64 19.90 1.01
C MET A 1 -71.90 20.52 2.17
N SER A 2 -70.63 20.17 2.30
CA SER A 2 -69.66 20.85 3.16
C SER A 2 -68.41 21.00 2.29
N PRO A 3 -67.92 22.21 2.00
CA PRO A 3 -66.76 22.38 1.14
C PRO A 3 -65.48 22.13 1.93
N SER A 4 -64.61 21.30 1.36
CA SER A 4 -63.23 21.10 1.79
C SER A 4 -62.41 22.39 1.55
N PRO A 5 -61.56 22.82 2.50
CA PRO A 5 -60.59 23.87 2.22
C PRO A 5 -59.35 23.27 1.55
N VAL A 6 -59.04 23.79 0.36
CA VAL A 6 -57.77 23.64 -0.35
C VAL A 6 -56.72 24.49 0.38
N LEU A 7 -55.60 23.90 0.78
CA LEU A 7 -54.42 24.66 1.20
C LEU A 7 -53.27 24.40 0.22
N GLN A 8 -52.79 25.50 -0.32
CA GLN A 8 -51.75 25.62 -1.34
C GLN A 8 -50.38 25.21 -0.83
N THR A 9 -49.63 24.68 -1.80
CA THR A 9 -48.20 24.44 -1.88
C THR A 9 -47.34 25.56 -1.27
N GLN A 10 -46.40 25.17 -0.40
CA GLN A 10 -45.11 25.86 -0.28
C GLN A 10 -43.99 24.81 -0.44
N SER A 11 -43.36 24.85 -1.60
CA SER A 11 -42.08 24.21 -1.87
C SER A 11 -40.98 25.06 -1.25
N LEU A 12 -40.39 24.59 -0.15
CA LEU A 12 -39.16 25.13 0.41
C LEU A 12 -38.00 24.23 -0.04
N THR A 13 -37.26 24.75 -1.01
CA THR A 13 -35.90 24.34 -1.33
C THR A 13 -35.01 24.61 -0.12
N GLN A 14 -34.36 23.59 0.42
CA GLN A 14 -33.08 23.77 1.13
C GLN A 14 -32.29 22.46 1.04
N GLY A 15 -31.14 22.54 0.39
CA GLY A 15 -30.16 21.48 0.36
C GLY A 15 -29.67 21.19 1.77
N GLN A 16 -29.72 19.91 2.15
CA GLN A 16 -28.98 19.39 3.26
C GLN A 16 -28.23 18.16 2.75
N THR A 17 -26.95 18.38 2.40
CA THR A 17 -25.97 17.30 2.43
C THR A 17 -25.92 16.83 3.89
N GLN A 18 -26.52 15.69 4.15
CA GLN A 18 -26.51 15.03 5.45
C GLN A 18 -25.07 14.62 5.75
N VAL A 19 -24.37 15.43 6.56
CA VAL A 19 -23.11 15.01 7.19
C VAL A 19 -23.50 14.06 8.33
N MET A 20 -23.12 12.79 8.21
CA MET A 20 -23.39 11.77 9.24
C MET A 20 -22.65 12.10 10.55
N PRO A 21 -23.20 11.74 11.72
CA PRO A 21 -22.65 12.11 13.02
C PRO A 21 -21.55 11.12 13.43
N GLY A 22 -20.34 11.62 13.57
CA GLY A 22 -19.17 10.89 14.04
C GLY A 22 -18.05 11.83 14.49
N SER A 23 -18.40 12.95 15.09
CA SER A 23 -17.43 13.93 15.61
C SER A 23 -16.96 13.51 17.00
N GLU A 24 -15.95 12.65 17.07
CA GLU A 24 -15.05 12.57 18.22
C GLU A 24 -13.65 13.02 17.79
N THR A 25 -13.25 14.19 18.28
CA THR A 25 -12.12 15.02 17.86
C THR A 25 -10.77 14.43 18.26
N GLY A 26 -10.18 13.60 17.40
CA GLY A 26 -8.75 13.28 17.42
C GLY A 26 -8.00 14.04 16.31
N PRO A 27 -6.66 14.14 16.38
CA PRO A 27 -5.89 14.71 15.28
C PRO A 27 -6.10 13.90 14.01
N LEU A 28 -6.12 14.60 12.87
CA LEU A 28 -6.14 13.95 11.56
C LEU A 28 -4.86 13.13 11.37
N LEU A 29 -4.96 12.06 10.60
CA LEU A 29 -3.89 11.07 10.43
C LEU A 29 -2.54 11.69 10.03
N PHE A 30 -2.56 12.72 9.18
CA PHE A 30 -1.36 13.38 8.66
C PHE A 30 -1.11 14.79 9.24
N GLN A 31 -1.83 15.21 10.28
CA GLN A 31 -1.79 16.58 10.79
C GLN A 31 -0.37 17.05 11.16
N ASP A 32 0.40 16.18 11.82
CA ASP A 32 1.77 16.47 12.27
C ASP A 32 2.82 15.63 11.51
N TYR A 33 2.48 15.21 10.28
CA TYR A 33 3.39 14.39 9.47
C TYR A 33 4.65 15.17 9.08
N LYS A 34 5.82 14.61 9.41
CA LYS A 34 7.12 15.24 9.15
C LYS A 34 7.88 14.46 8.09
N LEU A 35 8.19 15.13 6.99
CA LEU A 35 9.04 14.57 5.96
C LEU A 35 10.46 14.35 6.47
N ASN A 36 11.07 13.26 6.02
CA ASN A 36 12.48 13.01 6.25
C ASN A 36 13.29 13.75 5.17
N PRO A 37 14.12 14.76 5.53
CA PRO A 37 14.85 15.57 4.55
C PRO A 37 15.93 14.79 3.80
N LYS A 38 16.26 13.55 4.22
CA LYS A 38 17.28 12.70 3.60
C LYS A 38 16.69 11.60 2.72
N ALA A 39 15.37 11.49 2.63
CA ALA A 39 14.70 10.42 1.91
C ALA A 39 13.59 10.98 1.00
N TRP A 40 13.30 10.24 -0.06
CA TRP A 40 12.10 10.46 -0.85
C TRP A 40 10.88 9.98 -0.08
N ASP A 41 9.80 10.73 -0.18
CA ASP A 41 8.50 10.37 0.40
C ASP A 41 7.52 10.06 -0.73
N GLU A 42 6.93 8.86 -0.70
CA GLU A 42 6.05 8.39 -1.76
C GLU A 42 4.66 9.04 -1.73
N LEU A 43 4.24 9.62 -0.60
CA LEU A 43 2.94 10.26 -0.43
C LEU A 43 3.00 11.77 -0.66
N PHE A 44 4.04 12.44 -0.15
CA PHE A 44 4.17 13.89 -0.13
C PHE A 44 5.36 14.40 -0.94
N ALA A 45 5.10 15.32 -1.87
CA ALA A 45 6.12 16.03 -2.64
C ALA A 45 6.82 17.13 -1.82
N ALA A 46 6.07 17.76 -0.90
CA ALA A 46 6.55 18.79 0.02
C ALA A 46 5.69 18.78 1.30
N PRO A 47 6.08 19.47 2.40
CA PRO A 47 5.29 19.47 3.63
C PRO A 47 3.84 19.89 3.38
N GLY A 48 2.89 19.00 3.68
CA GLY A 48 1.45 19.23 3.46
C GLY A 48 1.00 19.14 1.99
N GLN A 49 1.89 18.86 1.04
CA GLN A 49 1.59 18.73 -0.38
C GLN A 49 1.82 17.29 -0.85
N GLY A 50 0.72 16.59 -1.15
CA GLY A 50 0.74 15.26 -1.75
C GLY A 50 1.29 15.24 -3.18
N HIS A 51 1.80 14.08 -3.62
CA HIS A 51 2.01 13.85 -5.06
C HIS A 51 0.68 13.78 -5.81
N ASP A 52 0.67 14.22 -7.08
CA ASP A 52 -0.55 14.23 -7.91
C ASP A 52 -1.17 12.84 -8.05
N TYR A 53 -0.34 11.80 -8.19
CA TYR A 53 -0.78 10.40 -8.28
C TYR A 53 -1.34 9.85 -6.96
N CYS A 54 -1.15 10.57 -5.85
CA CYS A 54 -1.64 10.20 -4.53
C CYS A 54 -2.94 10.91 -4.12
N LYS A 55 -3.49 11.80 -4.96
CA LYS A 55 -4.62 12.67 -4.56
C LYS A 55 -5.80 11.92 -3.95
N GLU A 56 -6.35 10.95 -4.68
CA GLU A 56 -7.50 10.16 -4.20
C GLU A 56 -7.17 9.35 -2.92
N LEU A 57 -5.93 8.88 -2.81
CA LEU A 57 -5.47 8.15 -1.63
C LEU A 57 -5.39 9.08 -0.41
N LEU A 58 -4.82 10.27 -0.57
CA LEU A 58 -4.69 11.27 0.48
C LEU A 58 -6.03 11.87 0.87
N ASP A 59 -6.96 12.04 -0.06
CA ASP A 59 -8.33 12.50 0.25
C ASP A 59 -9.04 11.48 1.15
N ARG A 60 -8.87 10.18 0.88
CA ARG A 60 -9.45 9.10 1.69
C ARG A 60 -8.77 8.92 3.05
N LEU A 61 -7.44 8.92 3.09
CA LEU A 61 -6.68 8.68 4.32
C LEU A 61 -6.60 9.94 5.20
N GLY A 62 -6.50 11.12 4.59
CA GLY A 62 -6.42 12.41 5.29
C GLY A 62 -7.71 12.82 5.98
N GLY A 63 -8.85 12.26 5.57
CA GLY A 63 -10.13 12.41 6.27
C GLY A 63 -10.25 11.56 7.54
N LEU A 64 -9.34 10.60 7.76
CA LEU A 64 -9.35 9.76 8.96
C LEU A 64 -8.66 10.46 10.12
N ASN A 65 -9.20 10.30 11.32
CA ASN A 65 -8.46 10.61 12.54
C ASN A 65 -7.62 9.39 12.99
N VAL A 66 -6.63 9.64 13.86
CA VAL A 66 -5.72 8.58 14.36
C VAL A 66 -6.47 7.44 15.05
N ARG A 67 -7.56 7.73 15.78
CA ARG A 67 -8.33 6.69 16.48
C ARG A 67 -9.06 5.77 15.52
N GLU A 68 -9.71 6.31 14.50
CA GLU A 68 -10.36 5.53 13.44
C GLU A 68 -9.35 4.65 12.71
N PHE A 69 -8.16 5.18 12.42
CA PHE A 69 -7.09 4.42 11.78
C PHE A 69 -6.64 3.23 12.65
N LEU A 70 -6.43 3.45 13.94
CA LEU A 70 -6.06 2.37 14.88
C LEU A 70 -7.17 1.32 15.03
N GLN A 71 -8.43 1.73 15.03
CA GLN A 71 -9.57 0.80 15.02
C GLN A 71 -9.55 -0.08 13.77
N ARG A 72 -9.35 0.51 12.58
CA ARG A 72 -9.22 -0.24 11.32
C ARG A 72 -8.03 -1.21 11.36
N ARG A 73 -6.92 -0.82 11.99
CA ARG A 73 -5.76 -1.70 12.18
C ARG A 73 -6.13 -2.92 13.01
N THR A 74 -6.76 -2.75 14.16
CA THR A 74 -7.21 -3.87 15.00
C THR A 74 -8.21 -4.76 14.26
N SER A 75 -9.13 -4.18 13.48
CA SER A 75 -10.06 -4.96 12.65
C SER A 75 -9.35 -5.76 11.57
N ALA A 76 -8.32 -5.20 10.92
CA ALA A 76 -7.50 -5.90 9.95
C ALA A 76 -6.73 -7.06 10.59
N ASP A 77 -6.10 -6.84 11.75
CA ASP A 77 -5.38 -7.89 12.49
C ASP A 77 -6.31 -9.08 12.83
N LEU A 78 -7.52 -8.80 13.33
CA LEU A 78 -8.53 -9.82 13.60
C LEU A 78 -8.98 -10.56 12.33
N ALA A 79 -9.12 -9.84 11.21
CA ALA A 79 -9.46 -10.45 9.93
C ALA A 79 -8.36 -11.41 9.46
N PHE A 80 -7.08 -11.08 9.66
CA PHE A 80 -5.97 -11.97 9.32
C PHE A 80 -5.98 -13.25 10.17
N ILE A 81 -6.23 -13.13 11.48
CA ILE A 81 -6.38 -14.30 12.37
C ILE A 81 -7.54 -15.19 11.91
N ASN A 82 -8.71 -14.60 11.69
CA ASN A 82 -9.92 -15.35 11.33
C ASN A 82 -9.82 -16.03 9.95
N ASN A 83 -9.03 -15.48 9.04
CA ASN A 83 -8.77 -16.06 7.72
C ASN A 83 -7.57 -17.02 7.69
N GLY A 84 -6.92 -17.28 8.84
CA GLY A 84 -5.74 -18.17 8.90
C GLY A 84 -4.51 -17.64 8.18
N ILE A 85 -4.38 -16.31 8.03
CA ILE A 85 -3.20 -15.67 7.44
C ILE A 85 -2.13 -15.52 8.54
N THR A 86 -1.61 -16.67 8.98
CA THR A 86 -0.62 -16.77 10.07
C THR A 86 0.66 -17.48 9.59
N PHE A 87 1.76 -17.27 10.31
CA PHE A 87 3.00 -18.02 10.11
C PHE A 87 3.51 -18.59 11.44
N SER A 88 4.13 -19.77 11.35
CA SER A 88 4.72 -20.46 12.50
C SER A 88 6.08 -19.87 12.85
N VAL A 89 6.21 -19.35 14.07
CA VAL A 89 7.51 -18.91 14.58
C VAL A 89 8.21 -20.07 15.27
N TYR A 90 9.23 -20.63 14.64
CA TYR A 90 9.99 -21.77 15.17
C TYR A 90 10.97 -21.41 16.32
N SER A 91 11.02 -20.14 16.75
CA SER A 91 11.97 -19.69 17.78
C SER A 91 11.57 -20.04 19.21
N ASP A 92 10.30 -20.38 19.46
CA ASP A 92 9.82 -20.80 20.78
C ASP A 92 9.26 -22.22 20.70
N ARG A 93 9.64 -23.09 21.64
CA ARG A 93 9.18 -24.49 21.77
C ARG A 93 7.66 -24.67 21.93
N ARG A 94 6.86 -23.62 21.72
CA ARG A 94 5.40 -23.56 21.87
C ARG A 94 4.64 -23.37 20.55
N GLY A 95 5.31 -23.28 19.40
CA GLY A 95 4.64 -23.20 18.10
C GLY A 95 3.58 -22.09 18.04
N THR A 96 3.93 -20.89 18.49
CA THR A 96 2.98 -19.78 18.52
C THR A 96 2.80 -19.21 17.12
N GLU A 97 1.58 -19.30 16.59
CA GLU A 97 1.18 -18.65 15.35
C GLU A 97 1.18 -17.12 15.53
N LYS A 98 1.75 -16.42 14.55
CA LYS A 98 1.69 -14.95 14.45
C LYS A 98 1.07 -14.53 13.14
N ILE A 99 0.33 -13.43 13.14
CA ILE A 99 -0.13 -12.79 11.90
C ILE A 99 1.06 -12.21 11.13
N PHE A 100 0.97 -12.23 9.80
CA PHE A 100 1.87 -11.44 8.97
C PHE A 100 1.75 -9.95 9.34
N PRO A 101 2.87 -9.23 9.54
CA PRO A 101 2.80 -7.79 9.75
C PRO A 101 2.18 -7.13 8.51
N PHE A 102 1.09 -6.41 8.70
CA PHE A 102 0.36 -5.72 7.65
C PHE A 102 0.31 -4.21 7.94
N ASP A 103 0.61 -3.41 6.92
CA ASP A 103 0.47 -1.96 6.97
C ASP A 103 -0.79 -1.53 6.22
N LEU A 104 -1.57 -0.64 6.83
CA LEU A 104 -2.76 -0.06 6.22
C LEU A 104 -2.46 1.11 5.29
N ILE A 105 -1.26 1.69 5.39
CA ILE A 105 -0.81 2.75 4.48
C ILE A 105 -0.22 2.06 3.24
N PRO A 106 -0.88 2.15 2.07
CA PRO A 106 -0.30 1.59 0.86
C PRO A 106 0.92 2.42 0.46
N ARG A 107 1.89 1.77 -0.21
CA ARG A 107 3.02 2.45 -0.84
C ARG A 107 2.65 2.76 -2.29
N PRO A 108 2.26 4.00 -2.61
CA PRO A 108 1.85 4.35 -3.97
C PRO A 108 3.05 4.34 -4.91
N VAL A 109 2.78 3.96 -6.16
CA VAL A 109 3.75 4.01 -7.27
C VAL A 109 3.03 4.64 -8.45
N ALA A 110 3.64 5.63 -9.10
CA ALA A 110 3.02 6.27 -10.25
C ALA A 110 2.93 5.28 -11.43
N GLY A 111 1.87 5.38 -12.24
CA GLY A 111 1.64 4.42 -13.33
C GLY A 111 2.79 4.37 -14.35
N ASN A 112 3.33 5.53 -14.74
CA ASN A 112 4.48 5.62 -15.63
C ASN A 112 5.77 5.03 -15.02
N GLU A 113 5.95 5.14 -13.71
CA GLU A 113 7.06 4.49 -13.00
C GLU A 113 6.86 2.97 -12.99
N TRP A 114 5.64 2.51 -12.75
CA TRP A 114 5.29 1.10 -12.79
C TRP A 114 5.56 0.47 -14.16
N ASP A 115 5.14 1.11 -15.24
CA ASP A 115 5.36 0.61 -16.62
C ASP A 115 6.86 0.39 -16.89
N ARG A 116 7.70 1.32 -16.44
CA ARG A 116 9.15 1.21 -16.58
C ARG A 116 9.74 0.12 -15.69
N LEU A 117 9.27 0.02 -14.44
CA LEU A 117 9.70 -1.00 -13.48
C LEU A 117 9.34 -2.40 -13.99
N GLU A 118 8.11 -2.60 -14.45
CA GLU A 118 7.63 -3.87 -15.00
C GLU A 118 8.48 -4.31 -16.19
N ALA A 119 8.69 -3.43 -17.18
CA ALA A 119 9.51 -3.74 -18.35
C ALA A 119 10.95 -4.14 -17.95
N GLY A 120 11.54 -3.41 -17.00
CA GLY A 120 12.87 -3.71 -16.47
C GLY A 120 12.94 -5.04 -15.70
N LEU A 121 11.91 -5.35 -14.91
CA LEU A 121 11.81 -6.62 -14.17
C LEU A 121 11.68 -7.81 -15.12
N ILE A 122 10.84 -7.71 -16.14
CA ILE A 122 10.68 -8.75 -17.18
C ILE A 122 12.02 -9.00 -17.89
N GLN A 123 12.69 -7.92 -18.31
CA GLN A 123 14.02 -8.01 -18.94
C GLN A 123 15.02 -8.71 -18.01
N ARG A 124 15.08 -8.31 -16.73
CA ARG A 124 16.03 -8.85 -15.76
C ARG A 124 15.78 -10.32 -15.47
N ILE A 125 14.52 -10.73 -15.28
CA ILE A 125 14.17 -12.13 -15.04
C ILE A 125 14.54 -12.99 -16.26
N ARG A 126 14.27 -12.51 -17.48
CA ARG A 126 14.67 -13.22 -18.70
C ARG A 126 16.19 -13.39 -18.77
N ALA A 127 16.95 -12.32 -18.52
CA ALA A 127 18.40 -12.38 -18.51
C ALA A 127 18.94 -13.36 -17.45
N LEU A 128 18.38 -13.34 -16.24
CA LEU A 128 18.75 -14.25 -15.16
C LEU A 128 18.43 -15.71 -15.52
N ASN A 129 17.29 -15.99 -16.13
CA ASN A 129 16.93 -17.35 -16.56
C ASN A 129 17.89 -17.87 -17.65
N ILE A 130 18.22 -17.05 -18.64
CA ILE A 130 19.20 -17.41 -19.68
C ILE A 130 20.59 -17.60 -19.08
N PHE A 131 21.00 -16.71 -18.16
CA PHE A 131 22.27 -16.82 -17.44
C PHE A 131 22.36 -18.12 -16.65
N LEU A 132 21.34 -18.45 -15.85
CA LEU A 132 21.30 -19.70 -15.09
C LEU A 132 21.35 -20.91 -16.02
N HIS A 133 20.57 -20.89 -17.11
CA HIS A 133 20.62 -21.95 -18.11
C HIS A 133 22.04 -22.11 -18.67
N ASP A 134 22.70 -21.03 -19.11
CA ASP A 134 24.05 -21.11 -19.66
C ASP A 134 25.06 -21.63 -18.63
N VAL A 135 25.04 -21.13 -17.39
CA VAL A 135 25.96 -21.57 -16.31
C VAL A 135 25.83 -23.06 -16.00
N TYR A 136 24.61 -23.60 -16.00
CA TYR A 136 24.39 -25.03 -15.74
C TYR A 136 24.57 -25.94 -16.97
N HIS A 137 24.84 -25.38 -18.15
CA HIS A 137 25.02 -26.13 -19.40
C HIS A 137 26.32 -25.72 -20.11
N ASP A 138 26.22 -24.94 -21.19
CA ASP A 138 27.33 -24.68 -22.11
C ASP A 138 28.40 -23.74 -21.54
N GLN A 139 28.10 -23.00 -20.48
CA GLN A 139 28.98 -22.05 -19.78
C GLN A 139 29.65 -21.05 -20.73
N ARG A 140 28.92 -20.62 -21.77
CA ARG A 140 29.47 -19.73 -22.79
C ARG A 140 29.90 -18.40 -22.20
N ILE A 141 29.09 -17.81 -21.32
CA ILE A 141 29.39 -16.53 -20.66
C ILE A 141 30.67 -16.56 -19.82
N LEU A 142 31.05 -17.76 -19.33
CA LEU A 142 32.29 -17.97 -18.59
C LEU A 142 33.47 -18.24 -19.52
N LYS A 143 33.28 -19.11 -20.52
CA LYS A 143 34.30 -19.47 -21.52
C LYS A 143 34.72 -18.27 -22.38
N GLU A 144 33.77 -17.40 -22.69
CA GLU A 144 33.98 -16.15 -23.43
C GLU A 144 34.51 -15.01 -22.52
N GLY A 145 34.61 -15.23 -21.21
CA GLY A 145 35.23 -14.30 -20.25
C GLY A 145 34.39 -13.07 -19.89
N VAL A 146 33.12 -13.00 -20.30
CA VAL A 146 32.21 -11.90 -19.97
C VAL A 146 31.96 -11.84 -18.46
N ILE A 147 31.82 -12.99 -17.81
CA ILE A 147 31.79 -13.11 -16.35
C ILE A 147 32.94 -14.01 -15.89
N PRO A 148 33.78 -13.56 -14.93
CA PRO A 148 34.84 -14.39 -14.38
C PRO A 148 34.31 -15.67 -13.72
N ALA A 149 34.77 -16.83 -14.18
CA ALA A 149 34.31 -18.15 -13.71
C ALA A 149 34.38 -18.31 -12.18
N LYS A 150 35.43 -17.77 -11.55
CA LYS A 150 35.61 -17.81 -10.08
C LYS A 150 34.45 -17.18 -9.30
N LEU A 151 33.79 -16.14 -9.85
CA LEU A 151 32.66 -15.48 -9.15
C LEU A 151 31.42 -16.39 -9.07
N VAL A 152 31.32 -17.35 -9.98
CA VAL A 152 30.15 -18.24 -10.09
C VAL A 152 30.47 -19.60 -9.46
N LEU A 153 31.59 -20.21 -9.83
CA LEU A 153 31.91 -21.59 -9.45
C LEU A 153 32.44 -21.73 -8.02
N GLU A 154 32.98 -20.66 -7.43
CA GLU A 154 33.49 -20.65 -6.05
C GLU A 154 32.53 -19.96 -5.08
N SER A 155 31.34 -19.56 -5.55
CA SER A 155 30.32 -18.98 -4.68
C SER A 155 29.85 -20.02 -3.66
N LYS A 156 29.87 -19.65 -2.38
CA LYS A 156 29.31 -20.50 -1.32
C LYS A 156 27.79 -20.45 -1.36
N ALA A 157 27.16 -21.58 -1.09
CA ALA A 157 25.73 -21.68 -0.82
C ALA A 157 25.40 -21.14 0.59
#